data_AF-A0A942AD25-F1
#
_entry.id   AF-A0A942AD25-F1
#
_cell.length_a   1.000
_cell.length_b   1.000
_cell.length_c   1.000
_cell.angle_alpha   90.00
_cell.angle_beta   90.00
_cell.angle_gamma   90.00
#
_symmetry.space_group_name_H-M   'P 1'
#
loop_
_entity.id
_entity.type
_entity.pdbx_description
1 polymer ?
#
loop_
_entity_poly.entity_id
_entity_poly.type
_entity_poly.pdbx_seq_one_letter_code
_entity_poly.pdbx_strand_id
1 'polypeptide(L)' 'MANNKLTAKEVTLISDLLKYEESACKKARLYSRTLTDPVISETFGKIADHHEKRFEALLNLL' A
#
# COMPACT_ATOMS: atom_id res chain seq x y z
N MET A 1 -17.13 10.75 3.92
CA MET A 1 -16.06 11.31 3.08
C MET A 1 -15.46 12.46 3.86
N ALA A 2 -14.22 12.32 4.33
CA ALA A 2 -13.59 13.33 5.17
C ALA A 2 -13.40 14.61 4.32
N ASN A 3 -13.97 15.72 4.76
CA ASN A 3 -13.78 17.04 4.14
C ASN A 3 -12.38 17.55 4.49
N ASN A 4 -11.34 16.89 3.99
CA ASN A 4 -9.97 17.31 4.21
C ASN A 4 -9.66 18.43 3.21
N LYS A 5 -9.67 19.68 3.68
CA LYS A 5 -9.10 20.81 2.94
C LYS A 5 -7.59 20.66 2.87
N LEU A 6 -7.13 19.77 1.99
CA LEU A 6 -5.70 19.55 1.74
C LEU A 6 -5.13 20.69 0.91
N THR A 7 -3.91 21.09 1.26
CA THR A 7 -3.09 21.95 0.41
C THR A 7 -2.56 21.15 -0.79
N ALA A 8 -2.19 21.84 -1.88
CA ALA A 8 -1.62 21.19 -3.06
C ALA A 8 -0.34 20.37 -2.73
N LYS A 9 0.43 20.82 -1.74
CA LYS A 9 1.62 20.09 -1.25
C LYS A 9 1.24 18.77 -0.58
N GLU A 10 0.20 18.77 0.25
CA GLU A 10 -0.28 17.56 0.93
C GLU A 10 -0.90 16.58 -0.06
N VAL A 11 -1.65 17.04 -1.06
CA VAL A 11 -2.18 16.19 -2.13
C VAL A 11 -1.05 15.52 -2.91
N THR A 12 0.01 16.28 -3.24
CA THR A 12 1.19 15.72 -3.94
C THR A 12 1.89 14.67 -3.08
N LEU A 13 2.07 14.95 -1.78
CA LEU A 13 2.67 14.00 -0.85
C LEU A 13 1.85 12.70 -0.73
N ILE A 14 0.54 12.81 -0.57
CA ILE A 14 -0.35 11.64 -0.49
C ILE A 14 -0.33 10.85 -1.80
N SER A 15 -0.30 11.54 -2.94
CA SER A 15 -0.22 10.91 -4.26
C SER A 15 1.09 10.12 -4.43
N ASP A 16 2.21 10.63 -3.93
CA ASP A 16 3.47 9.90 -3.97
C ASP A 16 3.48 8.71 -3.00
N LEU A 17 2.91 8.87 -1.79
CA LEU A 17 2.71 7.75 -0.85
C LEU A 17 1.85 6.64 -1.45
N LEU A 18 0.77 6.98 -2.16
CA LEU A 18 -0.07 6.01 -2.86
C LEU A 18 0.74 5.20 -3.88
N LYS A 19 1.62 5.84 -4.67
CA LYS A 19 2.50 5.12 -5.62
C LYS A 19 3.47 4.18 -4.91
N TYR A 20 4.01 4.60 -3.76
CA TYR A 20 4.91 3.74 -2.97
C TYR A 20 4.17 2.53 -2.41
N GLU A 21 2.98 2.73 -1.81
CA GLU A 21 2.15 1.65 -1.28
C GLU A 21 1.71 0.67 -2.38
N GLU A 22 1.32 1.17 -3.56
CA GLU A 22 0.99 0.34 -4.71
C GLU A 22 2.17 -0.53 -5.17
N SER A 23 3.36 0.08 -5.33
CA SER A 23 4.58 -0.62 -5.75
C SER A 23 5.01 -1.68 -4.74
N ALA A 24 4.96 -1.35 -3.43
CA ALA A 24 5.29 -2.27 -2.36
C ALA A 24 4.30 -3.43 -2.27
N CYS A 25 2.99 -3.15 -2.38
CA CYS A 25 1.94 -4.17 -2.39
C CYS A 25 2.15 -5.18 -3.53
N LYS A 26 2.35 -4.69 -4.76
CA LYS A 26 2.57 -5.57 -5.93
C LYS A 26 3.80 -6.47 -5.76
N LYS A 27 4.91 -5.92 -5.25
CA LYS A 27 6.13 -6.70 -4.98
C LYS A 27 5.91 -7.75 -3.89
N ALA A 28 5.26 -7.37 -2.79
CA ALA A 28 4.96 -8.29 -1.70
C ALA A 28 4.02 -9.42 -2.17
N ARG A 29 2.99 -9.09 -2.96
CA ARG A 29 2.06 -10.08 -3.54
C ARG A 29 2.73 -11.00 -4.56
N LEU A 30 3.72 -10.51 -5.30
CA LEU A 30 4.55 -11.35 -6.15
C LEU A 30 5.36 -12.35 -5.31
N TYR A 31 6.08 -11.86 -4.29
CA TYR A 31 6.91 -12.71 -3.44
C TYR A 31 6.10 -13.73 -2.64
N SER A 32 4.89 -13.39 -2.21
CA SER A 32 3.97 -14.35 -1.57
C SER A 32 3.50 -15.46 -2.52
N ARG A 33 3.80 -15.40 -3.80
CA ARG A 33 3.43 -16.42 -4.81
C ARG A 33 4.64 -17.15 -5.38
N THR A 34 5.80 -16.50 -5.39
CA THR A 34 7.02 -17.05 -6.00
C THR A 34 7.98 -17.69 -5.00
N LEU A 35 7.90 -17.33 -3.72
CA LEU A 35 8.76 -17.92 -2.69
C LEU A 35 8.31 -19.33 -2.34
N THR A 36 9.29 -20.23 -2.24
CA THR A 36 9.08 -21.66 -1.93
C THR A 36 8.94 -21.93 -0.44
N ASP A 37 9.55 -21.09 0.40
CA ASP A 37 9.39 -21.19 1.85
C ASP A 37 7.96 -20.76 2.24
N PRO A 38 7.15 -21.66 2.85
CA PRO A 38 5.76 -21.38 3.17
C PRO A 38 5.60 -20.27 4.22
N VAL A 39 6.53 -20.16 5.18
CA VAL A 39 6.47 -19.16 6.26
C VAL A 39 6.77 -17.77 5.70
N ILE A 40 7.79 -17.68 4.85
CA ILE A 40 8.17 -16.40 4.24
C ILE A 40 7.09 -15.98 3.23
N SER A 41 6.56 -16.93 2.46
CA SER A 41 5.46 -16.70 1.52
C SER A 41 4.21 -16.13 2.23
N GLU A 42 3.79 -16.75 3.34
CA GLU A 42 2.67 -16.26 4.15
C GLU A 42 2.95 -14.86 4.73
N THR A 43 4.18 -14.63 5.20
CA THR A 43 4.60 -13.33 5.73
C THR A 43 4.48 -12.24 4.66
N PHE A 44 4.93 -12.50 3.44
CA PHE A 44 4.76 -11.56 2.33
C PHE A 44 3.28 -11.35 1.94
N GLY A 45 2.44 -12.38 2.10
CA GLY A 45 0.99 -12.25 1.94
C GLY A 45 0.41 -11.22 2.91
N LYS A 46 0.75 -11.34 4.21
CA LYS A 46 0.33 -10.38 5.25
C LYS A 46 0.87 -8.97 4.97
N ILE A 47 2.11 -8.86 4.52
CA ILE A 47 2.72 -7.56 4.16
C ILE A 47 1.95 -6.92 2.99
N ALA A 48 1.58 -7.69 1.96
CA ALA A 48 0.78 -7.18 0.84
C ALA A 48 -0.58 -6.66 1.33
N ASP A 49 -1.29 -7.42 2.17
CA ASP A 49 -2.58 -7.01 2.73
C ASP A 49 -2.48 -5.72 3.58
N HIS A 50 -1.36 -5.52 4.28
CA HIS A 50 -1.11 -4.30 5.03
C HIS A 50 -0.88 -3.09 4.12
N HIS A 51 -0.12 -3.25 3.03
CA HIS A 51 0.06 -2.18 2.03
C HIS A 51 -1.26 -1.83 1.34
N GLU A 52 -2.11 -2.82 1.05
CA GLU A 52 -3.45 -2.60 0.49
C GLU A 52 -4.34 -1.77 1.43
N LYS A 53 -4.41 -2.15 2.72
CA LYS A 53 -5.16 -1.36 3.73
C LYS A 53 -4.64 0.07 3.87
N ARG A 54 -3.32 0.26 3.81
CA ARG A 54 -2.71 1.60 3.87
C ARG A 54 -3.02 2.42 2.63
N PHE A 55 -2.97 1.81 1.45
CA PHE A 55 -3.37 2.45 0.21
C PHE A 55 -4.82 2.92 0.26
N GLU A 56 -5.75 2.07 0.71
CA GLU A 56 -7.16 2.45 0.88
C GLU A 56 -7.33 3.59 1.89
N ALA A 57 -6.60 3.53 3.01
CA ALA A 57 -6.64 4.60 4.01
C ALA A 57 -6.14 5.94 3.43
N LEU A 58 -5.04 5.94 2.66
CA LEU A 58 -4.52 7.12 1.99
C LEU A 58 -5.47 7.64 0.91
N LEU A 59 -6.09 6.75 0.14
CA LEU A 59 -7.07 7.12 -0.89
C LEU A 59 -8.30 7.78 -0.28
N ASN A 60 -8.74 7.33 0.89
CA ASN A 60 -9.86 7.92 1.63
C ASN A 60 -9.54 9.30 2.24
N LEU A 61 -8.27 9.73 2.25
CA LEU A 61 -7.87 11.08 2.67
C LEU A 61 -7.90 12.10 1.53
N LEU A 62 -7.92 11.65 0.27
CA LEU A 62 -8.10 12.48 -0.92
C LEU A 62 -9.59 12.72 -1.21
#